data_AF-A0A368AZ82-F1
#
_entry.id   AF-A0A368AZ82-F1
#
_cell.length_a   1.000
_cell.length_b   1.000
_cell.length_c   1.000
_cell.angle_alpha   90.00
_cell.angle_beta   90.00
_cell.angle_gamma   90.00
#
_symmetry.space_group_name_H-M   'P 1'
#
loop_
_entity.id
_entity.type
_entity.pdbx_description
1 polymer ?
#
loop_
_entity_poly.entity_id
_entity_poly.type
_entity_poly.pdbx_seq_one_letter_code
_entity_poly.pdbx_strand_id
1 'polypeptide(L)'
;MHSFIIIILIIWSFSPELSMAQILKEDHLRKNDVSNKLKEPIFIIQPKNIRSGVIMMVPGAKQTAYSAGYLGGLGVKLYGAEEFRSIYSGGWKEFREAALLASRNYLKSIKPVYVKNSAGEIEYALIQSESPLLIGTVKTLQFREIFKSKFGANLLVVIPNRSTILIFSADKNSLNSYKKTFYQMFLDAIYPVSREVFLINSEGLSVIGDLKSP
;
A
#
# COMPACT_ATOMS: atom_id res chain seq x y z
N MET A 1 -32.17 10.40 77.21
CA MET A 1 -31.13 9.57 77.86
C MET A 1 -30.67 8.51 76.87
N HIS A 2 -29.38 8.62 76.50
CA HIS A 2 -28.46 7.62 75.94
C HIS A 2 -28.97 6.65 74.85
N SER A 3 -28.64 6.87 73.57
CA SER A 3 -27.36 6.51 72.90
C SER A 3 -27.25 5.01 72.60
N PHE A 4 -27.25 4.64 71.32
CA PHE A 4 -26.10 3.99 70.66
C PHE A 4 -26.32 3.96 69.14
N ILE A 5 -25.40 4.61 68.42
CA ILE A 5 -25.25 4.61 66.97
C ILE A 5 -24.25 3.49 66.64
N ILE A 6 -24.59 2.55 65.77
CA ILE A 6 -23.64 1.62 65.18
C ILE A 6 -23.37 2.09 63.74
N ILE A 7 -22.20 2.71 63.55
CA ILE A 7 -21.62 3.01 62.24
C ILE A 7 -20.88 1.76 61.76
N ILE A 8 -21.34 1.15 60.67
CA ILE A 8 -20.59 0.11 59.97
C ILE A 8 -19.67 0.82 58.96
N LEU A 9 -18.38 0.85 59.30
CA LEU A 9 -17.28 1.28 58.43
C LEU A 9 -16.91 0.11 57.51
N ILE A 10 -17.34 0.16 56.24
CA ILE A 10 -16.85 -0.75 55.21
C ILE A 10 -15.48 -0.23 54.75
N ILE A 11 -14.43 -0.77 55.33
CA ILE A 11 -13.06 -0.58 54.84
C ILE A 11 -12.91 -1.40 53.57
N TRP A 12 -12.77 -0.73 52.43
CA TRP A 12 -12.30 -1.34 51.19
C TRP A 12 -10.82 -1.69 51.36
N SER A 13 -10.51 -2.95 51.62
CA SER A 13 -9.14 -3.47 51.49
C SER A 13 -8.79 -3.60 50.02
N PHE A 14 -8.26 -2.52 49.45
CA PHE A 14 -7.49 -2.56 48.21
C PHE A 14 -6.27 -3.48 48.42
N SER A 15 -6.24 -4.62 47.73
CA SER A 15 -5.04 -5.46 47.61
C SER A 15 -4.74 -5.64 46.13
N PRO A 16 -3.67 -5.05 45.57
CA PRO A 16 -3.21 -5.40 44.25
C PRO A 16 -1.94 -6.25 44.36
N GLU A 17 -2.07 -7.49 44.81
CA GLU A 17 -1.06 -8.50 44.49
C GLU A 17 -1.66 -9.42 43.43
N LEU A 18 -1.65 -8.93 42.18
CA LEU A 18 -1.80 -9.81 41.04
C LEU A 18 -0.58 -10.74 41.06
N SER A 19 -0.84 -12.04 41.09
CA SER A 19 0.20 -13.06 40.97
C SER A 19 0.99 -12.83 39.68
N MET A 20 2.31 -13.07 39.71
CA MET A 20 3.16 -13.00 38.51
C MET A 20 2.60 -13.83 37.35
N ALA A 21 1.91 -14.93 37.63
CA ALA A 21 1.24 -15.74 36.61
C ALA A 21 0.03 -15.02 35.96
N GLN A 22 -0.70 -14.22 36.73
CA GLN A 22 -1.80 -13.39 36.22
C GLN A 22 -1.27 -12.19 35.45
N ILE A 23 -0.18 -11.56 35.91
CA ILE A 23 0.50 -10.48 35.17
C ILE A 23 1.03 -11.00 33.84
N LEU A 24 1.69 -12.17 33.82
CA LEU A 24 2.17 -12.79 32.59
C LEU A 24 1.03 -13.19 31.68
N LYS A 25 -0.07 -13.72 32.23
CA LYS A 25 -1.26 -14.07 31.45
C LYS A 25 -1.95 -12.84 30.87
N GLU A 26 -2.07 -11.75 31.63
CA GLU A 26 -2.59 -10.46 31.16
C GLU A 26 -1.65 -9.80 30.16
N ASP A 27 -0.32 -9.91 30.30
CA ASP A 27 0.64 -9.40 29.33
C ASP A 27 0.64 -10.23 28.04
N HIS A 28 0.46 -11.56 28.13
CA HIS A 28 0.24 -12.43 26.98
C HIS A 28 -1.11 -12.16 26.31
N LEU A 29 -2.18 -11.95 27.08
CA LEU A 29 -3.50 -11.59 26.55
C LEU A 29 -3.48 -10.20 25.92
N ARG A 30 -2.82 -9.20 26.53
CA ARG A 30 -2.63 -7.86 25.96
C ARG A 30 -1.74 -7.89 24.72
N LYS A 31 -0.65 -8.66 24.70
CA LYS A 31 0.15 -8.87 23.47
C LYS A 31 -0.69 -9.54 22.38
N ASN A 32 -1.54 -10.50 22.74
CA ASN A 32 -2.43 -11.14 21.79
C ASN A 32 -3.53 -10.18 21.30
N ASP A 33 -4.11 -9.34 22.17
CA ASP A 33 -5.14 -8.34 21.81
C ASP A 33 -4.56 -7.20 20.95
N VAL A 34 -3.34 -6.74 21.26
CA VAL A 34 -2.59 -5.79 20.43
C VAL A 34 -2.10 -6.44 19.13
N SER A 35 -1.85 -7.76 19.11
CA SER A 35 -1.58 -8.53 17.88
C SER A 35 -2.82 -8.82 17.03
N ASN A 36 -4.02 -8.75 17.63
CA ASN A 36 -5.29 -9.05 16.97
C ASN A 36 -5.96 -7.83 16.34
N LYS A 37 -5.38 -6.63 16.47
CA LYS A 37 -5.73 -5.56 15.55
C LYS A 37 -5.17 -5.95 14.18
N LEU A 38 -6.04 -6.49 13.31
CA LEU A 38 -5.74 -6.82 11.92
C LEU A 38 -4.80 -5.77 11.34
N LYS A 39 -3.55 -6.17 11.10
CA LYS A 39 -2.50 -5.32 10.55
C LYS A 39 -3.02 -4.74 9.24
N GLU A 40 -2.99 -3.42 9.07
CA GLU A 40 -3.56 -2.79 7.88
C GLU A 40 -2.86 -3.34 6.62
N PRO A 41 -3.57 -4.07 5.75
CA PRO A 41 -2.94 -4.74 4.62
C PRO A 41 -2.54 -3.74 3.55
N ILE A 42 -1.34 -3.92 3.00
CA ILE A 42 -0.75 -3.06 1.98
C ILE A 42 -0.45 -3.90 0.74
N PHE A 43 -1.04 -3.50 -0.39
CA PHE A 43 -0.76 -4.10 -1.69
C PHE A 43 0.49 -3.44 -2.29
N ILE A 44 1.55 -4.22 -2.47
CA ILE A 44 2.86 -3.69 -2.87
C ILE A 44 3.13 -4.06 -4.33
N ILE A 45 3.63 -3.10 -5.12
CA ILE A 45 4.29 -3.34 -6.41
C ILE A 45 5.77 -3.06 -6.19
N GLN A 46 6.63 -3.99 -6.57
CA GLN A 46 8.06 -3.91 -6.27
C GLN A 46 8.92 -4.71 -7.26
N PRO A 47 10.25 -4.53 -7.24
CA PRO A 47 11.15 -5.36 -8.01
C PRO A 47 11.04 -6.83 -7.61
N LYS A 48 11.02 -7.74 -8.58
CA LYS A 48 10.86 -9.19 -8.36
C LYS A 48 11.99 -9.81 -7.53
N ASN A 49 13.17 -9.18 -7.50
CA ASN A 49 14.34 -9.66 -6.79
C ASN A 49 14.26 -9.38 -5.28
N ILE A 50 13.27 -8.59 -4.83
CA ILE A 50 12.90 -8.53 -3.42
C ILE A 50 12.22 -9.85 -3.06
N ARG A 51 12.91 -10.67 -2.27
CA ARG A 51 12.52 -12.05 -1.89
C ARG A 51 11.35 -12.07 -0.90
N SER A 52 10.16 -11.67 -1.34
CA SER A 52 8.93 -11.77 -0.55
C SER A 52 8.48 -13.21 -0.38
N GLY A 53 8.00 -13.57 0.81
CA GLY A 53 7.42 -14.90 1.07
C GLY A 53 6.10 -15.15 0.33
N VAL A 54 5.40 -14.08 -0.05
CA VAL A 54 4.14 -14.13 -0.81
C VAL A 54 4.23 -13.15 -1.98
N ILE A 55 4.34 -13.71 -3.18
CA ILE A 55 4.61 -12.97 -4.41
C ILE A 55 3.70 -13.45 -5.54
N MET A 56 3.31 -12.55 -6.42
CA MET A 56 2.60 -12.84 -7.67
C MET A 56 3.20 -11.97 -8.78
N MET A 57 3.49 -12.56 -9.94
CA MET A 57 4.01 -11.77 -11.07
C MET A 57 2.96 -10.79 -11.58
N VAL A 58 3.40 -9.57 -11.91
CA VAL A 58 2.54 -8.64 -12.66
C VAL A 58 2.40 -9.20 -14.09
N PRO A 59 1.19 -9.23 -14.69
CA PRO A 59 1.01 -9.71 -16.06
C PRO A 59 1.95 -9.01 -17.05
N GLY A 60 2.66 -9.78 -17.87
CA GLY A 60 3.65 -9.27 -18.84
C GLY A 60 4.98 -8.81 -18.25
N ALA A 61 5.13 -8.77 -16.92
CA ALA A 61 6.33 -8.25 -16.28
C ALA A 61 7.48 -9.24 -16.33
N LYS A 62 8.67 -8.71 -16.58
CA LYS A 62 9.93 -9.44 -16.45
C LYS A 62 10.61 -9.11 -15.13
N GLN A 63 10.42 -7.91 -14.58
CA GLN A 63 11.21 -7.41 -13.45
C GLN A 63 10.35 -6.96 -12.25
N THR A 64 9.03 -6.89 -12.40
CA THR A 64 8.11 -6.41 -11.35
C THR A 64 7.19 -7.52 -10.85
N ALA A 65 6.92 -7.50 -9.55
CA ALA A 65 5.96 -8.39 -8.91
C ALA A 65 5.04 -7.64 -7.94
N TYR A 66 3.90 -8.24 -7.67
CA TYR A 66 3.06 -7.92 -6.53
C TYR A 66 3.56 -8.66 -5.29
N SER A 67 3.48 -8.03 -4.14
CA SER A 67 3.76 -8.66 -2.85
C SER A 67 2.71 -8.29 -1.81
N ALA A 68 2.47 -9.24 -0.90
CA ALA A 68 1.58 -9.02 0.22
C ALA A 68 2.36 -8.47 1.41
N GLY A 69 1.90 -7.34 1.94
CA GLY A 69 2.46 -6.74 3.14
C GLY A 69 1.41 -6.06 4.00
N TYR A 70 1.89 -5.40 5.03
CA TYR A 70 1.07 -4.68 5.99
C TYR A 70 1.82 -3.49 6.59
N LEU A 71 1.07 -2.54 7.14
CA LEU A 71 1.64 -1.41 7.86
C LEU A 71 2.04 -1.83 9.28
N GLY A 72 3.34 -1.86 9.56
CA GLY A 72 3.90 -2.06 10.89
C GLY A 72 4.35 -0.74 11.53
N GLY A 73 4.83 -0.82 12.78
CA GLY A 73 5.26 0.37 13.54
C GLY A 73 6.44 1.15 12.94
N LEU A 74 7.26 0.51 12.10
CA LEU A 74 8.40 1.15 11.42
C LEU A 74 8.17 1.30 9.90
N GLY A 75 6.93 1.14 9.43
CA GLY A 75 6.58 1.18 8.02
C GLY A 75 6.15 -0.19 7.47
N VAL A 76 6.24 -0.34 6.15
CA VAL A 76 5.72 -1.51 5.44
C VAL A 76 6.56 -2.75 5.75
N LYS A 77 5.88 -3.82 6.14
CA LYS A 77 6.45 -5.16 6.32
C LYS A 77 5.81 -6.13 5.35
N LEU A 78 6.59 -7.11 4.90
CA LEU A 78 6.11 -8.19 4.04
C LEU A 78 5.56 -9.32 4.90
N TYR A 79 4.47 -9.93 4.46
CA TYR A 79 3.97 -11.14 5.10
C TYR A 79 4.91 -12.33 4.83
N GLY A 80 5.14 -13.14 5.88
CA GLY A 80 5.66 -14.49 5.70
C GLY A 80 4.61 -15.41 5.08
N ALA A 81 5.02 -16.48 4.40
CA ALA A 81 4.08 -17.39 3.73
C ALA A 81 3.10 -18.08 4.71
N GLU A 82 3.59 -18.51 5.87
CA GLU A 82 2.76 -19.13 6.91
C GLU A 82 1.82 -18.11 7.57
N GLU A 83 2.36 -16.95 7.94
CA GLU A 83 1.57 -15.83 8.49
C GLU A 83 0.44 -15.45 7.53
N PHE A 84 0.74 -15.26 6.25
CA PHE A 84 -0.25 -14.93 5.24
C PHE A 84 -1.36 -15.96 5.12
N ARG A 85 -1.01 -17.26 5.09
CA ARG A 85 -2.02 -18.33 5.01
C ARG A 85 -2.88 -18.41 6.26
N SER A 86 -2.34 -18.06 7.42
CA SER A 86 -3.10 -18.04 8.67
C SER A 86 -4.10 -16.88 8.73
N ILE A 87 -3.76 -15.73 8.15
CA ILE A 87 -4.60 -14.52 8.15
C ILE A 87 -5.59 -14.53 6.98
N TYR A 88 -5.15 -14.93 5.78
CA TYR A 88 -5.93 -14.91 4.55
C TYR A 88 -6.11 -16.33 4.01
N SER A 89 -7.04 -17.06 4.62
CA SER A 89 -7.37 -18.44 4.21
C SER A 89 -7.86 -18.54 2.77
N GLY A 90 -8.53 -17.49 2.27
CA GLY A 90 -8.93 -17.33 0.86
C GLY A 90 -7.79 -16.87 -0.06
N GLY A 91 -6.58 -16.76 0.47
CA GLY A 91 -5.36 -16.45 -0.25
C GLY A 91 -5.35 -15.05 -0.87
N TRP A 92 -4.77 -14.95 -2.07
CA TRP A 92 -4.56 -13.67 -2.77
C TRP A 92 -5.83 -12.88 -3.04
N LYS A 93 -6.96 -13.56 -3.27
CA LYS A 93 -8.23 -12.88 -3.56
C LYS A 93 -8.69 -12.08 -2.35
N GLU A 94 -8.78 -12.73 -1.19
CA GLU A 94 -9.18 -12.13 0.08
C GLU A 94 -8.23 -10.99 0.47
N PHE A 95 -6.92 -11.25 0.45
CA PHE A 95 -5.91 -10.24 0.75
C PHE A 95 -6.05 -9.01 -0.15
N ARG A 96 -6.21 -9.21 -1.47
CA ARG A 96 -6.30 -8.11 -2.43
C ARG A 96 -7.55 -7.26 -2.19
N GLU A 97 -8.68 -7.87 -1.88
CA GLU A 97 -9.92 -7.14 -1.57
C GLU A 97 -9.73 -6.24 -0.34
N ALA A 98 -9.10 -6.77 0.72
CA ALA A 98 -8.79 -6.03 1.94
C ALA A 98 -7.77 -4.89 1.69
N ALA A 99 -6.64 -5.21 1.06
CA ALA A 99 -5.55 -4.25 0.81
C ALA A 99 -5.98 -3.11 -0.12
N LEU A 100 -6.75 -3.41 -1.17
CA LEU A 100 -7.21 -2.39 -2.11
C LEU A 100 -8.34 -1.53 -1.56
N LEU A 101 -9.01 -1.92 -0.47
CA LEU A 101 -9.97 -1.05 0.21
C LEU A 101 -9.28 0.19 0.79
N ALA A 102 -8.15 0.00 1.49
CA ALA A 102 -7.37 1.10 2.04
C ALA A 102 -6.81 2.01 0.94
N SER A 103 -6.22 1.43 -0.11
CA SER A 103 -5.76 2.20 -1.28
C SER A 103 -6.89 2.97 -1.98
N ARG A 104 -8.09 2.40 -2.11
CA ARG A 104 -9.25 3.11 -2.70
C ARG A 104 -9.66 4.33 -1.89
N ASN A 105 -9.65 4.21 -0.57
CA ASN A 105 -9.95 5.34 0.30
C ASN A 105 -8.85 6.40 0.25
N TYR A 106 -7.59 5.97 0.25
CA TYR A 106 -6.45 6.86 0.10
C TYR A 106 -6.46 7.63 -1.22
N LEU A 107 -6.84 6.98 -2.33
CA LEU A 107 -6.93 7.62 -3.64
C LEU A 107 -7.82 8.87 -3.66
N LYS A 108 -8.84 8.95 -2.79
CA LYS A 108 -9.75 10.11 -2.70
C LYS A 108 -9.05 11.38 -2.19
N SER A 109 -7.92 11.25 -1.48
CA SER A 109 -7.15 12.39 -0.97
C SER A 109 -6.02 12.81 -1.90
N ILE A 110 -5.72 12.02 -2.93
CA ILE A 110 -4.63 12.28 -3.86
C ILE A 110 -4.98 13.47 -4.75
N LYS A 111 -4.06 14.43 -4.83
CA LYS A 111 -4.13 15.58 -5.74
C LYS A 111 -3.03 15.43 -6.81
N PRO A 112 -3.37 15.00 -8.03
CA PRO A 112 -2.38 14.93 -9.10
C PRO A 112 -1.96 16.32 -9.56
N VAL A 113 -0.66 16.47 -9.85
CA VAL A 113 -0.10 17.64 -10.53
C VAL A 113 -0.08 17.34 -12.03
N TYR A 114 -0.61 18.26 -12.85
CA TYR A 114 -0.60 18.09 -14.31
C TYR A 114 0.56 18.87 -14.91
N VAL A 115 1.49 18.15 -15.51
CA VAL A 115 2.64 18.72 -16.21
C VAL A 115 2.24 19.02 -17.65
N LYS A 116 2.57 20.23 -18.10
CA LYS A 116 2.21 20.75 -19.42
C LYS A 116 3.45 21.05 -20.25
N ASN A 117 3.34 20.89 -21.56
CA ASN A 117 4.36 21.35 -22.50
C ASN A 117 4.35 22.88 -22.66
N SER A 118 5.28 23.40 -23.46
CA SER A 118 5.38 24.83 -23.81
C SER A 118 4.14 25.38 -24.52
N ALA A 119 3.36 24.53 -25.19
CA ALA A 119 2.09 24.90 -25.82
C ALA A 119 0.90 24.90 -24.83
N GLY A 120 1.13 24.55 -23.56
CA GLY A 120 0.11 24.51 -22.51
C GLY A 120 -0.75 23.24 -22.48
N GLU A 121 -0.42 22.24 -23.31
CA GLU A 121 -1.10 20.95 -23.35
C GLU A 121 -0.58 20.03 -22.24
N ILE A 122 -1.48 19.26 -21.62
CA ILE A 122 -1.09 18.30 -20.57
C ILE A 122 -0.35 17.12 -21.21
N GLU A 123 0.89 16.89 -20.76
CA GLU A 123 1.71 15.75 -21.20
C GLU A 123 1.54 14.54 -20.28
N TYR A 124 1.56 14.76 -18.97
CA TYR A 124 1.35 13.72 -17.97
C TYR A 124 0.84 14.27 -16.65
N ALA A 125 0.27 13.38 -15.83
CA ALA A 125 0.00 13.65 -14.43
C ALA A 125 1.08 13.02 -13.55
N LEU A 126 1.44 13.72 -12.48
CA LEU A 126 2.37 13.32 -11.46
C LEU A 126 1.60 13.20 -10.14
N ILE A 127 1.73 12.06 -9.47
CA ILE A 127 1.35 11.91 -8.08
C ILE A 127 2.62 11.66 -7.27
N GLN A 128 2.80 12.46 -6.22
CA GLN A 128 3.84 12.24 -5.22
C GLN A 128 3.22 12.13 -3.83
N SER A 129 3.65 11.13 -3.06
CA SER A 129 3.23 10.92 -1.68
C SER A 129 4.12 9.93 -0.95
N GLU A 130 4.36 10.16 0.34
CA GLU A 130 5.06 9.22 1.23
C GLU A 130 4.15 8.11 1.77
N SER A 131 2.84 8.15 1.47
CA SER A 131 1.91 7.12 1.93
C SER A 131 2.21 5.78 1.28
N PRO A 132 2.38 4.69 2.05
CA PRO A 132 2.61 3.36 1.49
C PRO A 132 1.39 2.82 0.72
N LEU A 133 0.22 3.44 0.88
CA LEU A 133 -1.00 3.08 0.16
C LEU A 133 -1.01 3.55 -1.30
N LEU A 134 -0.12 4.49 -1.66
CA LEU A 134 -0.07 5.12 -2.99
C LEU A 134 0.04 4.07 -4.09
N ILE A 135 1.00 3.15 -3.98
CA ILE A 135 1.30 2.20 -5.05
C ILE A 135 0.13 1.25 -5.31
N GLY A 136 -0.58 0.82 -4.27
CA GLY A 136 -1.78 -0.03 -4.42
C GLY A 136 -2.92 0.67 -5.18
N THR A 137 -2.94 2.01 -5.24
CA THR A 137 -4.01 2.76 -5.92
C THR A 137 -4.10 2.43 -7.40
N VAL A 138 -2.99 2.16 -8.08
CA VAL A 138 -2.99 1.85 -9.53
C VAL A 138 -3.76 0.58 -9.87
N LYS A 139 -3.98 -0.31 -8.89
CA LYS A 139 -4.73 -1.55 -9.09
C LYS A 139 -6.23 -1.42 -8.83
N THR A 140 -6.68 -0.23 -8.46
CA THR A 140 -8.09 0.10 -8.24
C THR A 140 -8.75 0.56 -9.53
N LEU A 141 -10.05 0.26 -9.72
CA LEU A 141 -10.80 0.72 -10.90
C LEU A 141 -10.92 2.26 -10.91
N GLN A 142 -11.07 2.85 -9.71
CA GLN A 142 -11.22 4.29 -9.51
C GLN A 142 -10.01 5.08 -10.02
N PHE A 143 -8.81 4.50 -9.95
CA PHE A 143 -7.61 5.15 -10.46
C PHE A 143 -7.74 5.47 -11.94
N ARG A 144 -8.20 4.51 -12.75
CA ARG A 144 -8.42 4.74 -14.19
C ARG A 144 -9.47 5.83 -14.41
N GLU A 145 -10.59 5.77 -13.69
CA GLU A 145 -11.70 6.71 -13.89
C GLU A 145 -11.31 8.17 -13.60
N ILE A 146 -10.44 8.43 -12.60
CA ILE A 146 -9.93 9.78 -12.31
C ILE A 146 -9.20 10.39 -13.50
N PHE A 147 -8.40 9.58 -14.20
CA PHE A 147 -7.51 10.04 -15.27
C PHE A 147 -8.12 9.93 -16.67
N LYS A 148 -9.17 9.12 -16.82
CA LYS A 148 -9.80 8.79 -18.11
C LYS A 148 -10.22 10.00 -18.93
N SER A 149 -10.79 11.03 -18.29
CA SER A 149 -11.25 12.24 -18.99
C SER A 149 -10.13 13.07 -19.62
N LYS A 150 -8.88 12.96 -19.11
CA LYS A 150 -7.73 13.74 -19.59
C LYS A 150 -6.79 12.93 -20.48
N PHE A 151 -6.64 11.63 -20.19
CA PHE A 151 -5.64 10.78 -20.82
C PHE A 151 -6.21 9.66 -21.69
N GLY A 152 -7.55 9.51 -21.74
CA GLY A 152 -8.21 8.46 -22.48
C GLY A 152 -8.41 7.17 -21.68
N ALA A 153 -8.98 6.15 -22.32
CA ALA A 153 -9.31 4.88 -21.67
C ALA A 153 -8.08 4.00 -21.36
N ASN A 154 -6.99 4.20 -22.10
CA ASN A 154 -5.74 3.48 -21.99
C ASN A 154 -4.68 4.41 -21.39
N LEU A 155 -4.20 4.07 -20.20
CA LEU A 155 -3.20 4.85 -19.48
C LEU A 155 -1.86 4.14 -19.55
N LEU A 156 -0.80 4.88 -19.87
CA LEU A 156 0.57 4.44 -19.63
C LEU A 156 0.99 4.95 -18.25
N VAL A 157 1.44 4.06 -17.39
CA VAL A 157 1.82 4.38 -16.01
C VAL A 157 3.27 3.97 -15.78
N VAL A 158 4.01 4.86 -15.11
CA VAL A 158 5.39 4.64 -14.70
C VAL A 158 5.49 4.84 -13.20
N ILE A 159 6.10 3.87 -12.51
CA ILE A 159 6.23 3.86 -11.04
C ILE A 159 7.71 3.65 -10.70
N PRO A 160 8.54 4.69 -10.78
CA PRO A 160 9.98 4.54 -10.60
C PRO A 160 10.35 4.19 -9.14
N ASN A 161 9.59 4.71 -8.18
CA ASN A 161 9.81 4.51 -6.76
C ASN A 161 8.49 4.51 -5.98
N ARG A 162 8.55 4.16 -4.69
CA ARG A 162 7.36 4.00 -3.83
C ARG A 162 6.52 5.27 -3.66
N SER A 163 7.11 6.44 -3.87
CA SER A 163 6.49 7.72 -3.59
C SER A 163 6.04 8.45 -4.85
N THR A 164 6.22 7.89 -6.04
CA THR A 164 5.99 8.58 -7.32
C THR A 164 5.22 7.71 -8.31
N ILE A 165 4.16 8.26 -8.89
CA ILE A 165 3.43 7.67 -10.02
C ILE A 165 3.29 8.72 -11.11
N LEU A 166 3.63 8.34 -12.34
CA LEU A 166 3.49 9.17 -13.54
C LEU A 166 2.46 8.53 -14.46
N ILE A 167 1.54 9.33 -14.99
CA ILE A 167 0.40 8.87 -15.79
C ILE A 167 0.38 9.63 -17.12
N PHE A 168 0.45 8.88 -18.20
CA PHE A 168 0.45 9.34 -19.58
C PHE A 168 -0.77 8.79 -20.33
N SER A 169 -1.16 9.48 -21.39
CA SER A 169 -2.08 8.91 -22.39
C SER A 169 -1.33 7.89 -23.25
N ALA A 170 -1.91 6.71 -23.45
CA ALA A 170 -1.38 5.73 -24.40
C ALA A 170 -1.51 6.20 -25.85
N ASP A 171 -2.53 7.01 -26.16
CA ASP A 171 -2.84 7.44 -27.53
C ASP A 171 -1.88 8.53 -28.02
N LYS A 172 -1.40 9.40 -27.12
CA LYS A 172 -0.45 10.48 -27.46
C LYS A 172 1.02 10.09 -27.30
N ASN A 173 1.30 9.06 -26.49
CA ASN A 173 2.62 8.49 -26.21
C ASN A 173 3.80 9.50 -26.09
N SER A 174 3.62 10.56 -25.30
CA SER A 174 4.71 11.52 -24.99
C SER A 174 5.80 10.93 -24.07
N LEU A 175 5.58 9.72 -23.52
CA LEU A 175 6.50 9.05 -22.60
C LEU A 175 7.92 8.89 -23.17
N ASN A 176 8.07 8.70 -24.49
CA ASN A 176 9.36 8.51 -25.13
C ASN A 176 10.33 9.67 -24.85
N SER A 177 9.83 10.91 -24.82
CA SER A 177 10.62 12.10 -24.51
C SER A 177 11.18 12.11 -23.08
N TYR A 178 10.58 11.32 -22.19
CA TYR A 178 10.88 11.31 -20.75
C TYR A 178 11.50 10.00 -20.24
N LYS A 179 11.61 8.97 -21.09
CA LYS A 179 12.13 7.64 -20.70
C LYS A 179 13.43 7.71 -19.91
N LYS A 180 14.42 8.47 -20.44
CA LYS A 180 15.74 8.63 -19.79
C LYS A 180 15.61 9.23 -18.38
N THR A 181 14.80 10.27 -18.23
CA THR A 181 14.58 10.97 -16.96
C THR A 181 13.96 10.05 -15.91
N PHE A 182 12.91 9.32 -16.26
CA PHE A 182 12.26 8.43 -15.30
C PHE A 182 13.04 7.15 -15.03
N TYR A 183 13.83 6.68 -16.00
CA TYR A 183 14.76 5.60 -15.76
C TYR A 183 15.84 6.02 -14.75
N GLN A 184 16.37 7.23 -14.87
CA GLN A 184 17.31 7.77 -13.89
C GLN A 184 16.65 7.90 -12.51
N MET A 185 15.40 8.37 -12.44
CA MET A 185 14.63 8.42 -11.19
C MET A 185 14.46 7.05 -10.52
N PHE A 186 14.36 5.97 -11.30
CA PHE A 186 14.34 4.60 -10.78
C PHE A 186 15.72 4.20 -10.22
N LEU A 187 16.81 4.53 -10.91
CA LEU A 187 18.18 4.20 -10.50
C LEU A 187 18.59 4.93 -9.22
N ASP A 188 18.17 6.18 -9.07
CA ASP A 188 18.53 7.04 -7.93
C ASP A 188 17.66 6.77 -6.69
N ALA A 189 16.63 5.93 -6.81
CA ALA A 189 15.68 5.69 -5.74
C ALA A 189 16.27 4.78 -4.63
N ILE A 190 16.11 5.20 -3.37
CA ILE A 190 16.39 4.36 -2.20
C ILE A 190 15.44 3.16 -2.16
N TYR A 191 14.18 3.38 -2.55
CA TYR A 191 13.13 2.36 -2.61
C TYR A 191 12.55 2.26 -4.03
N PRO A 192 13.29 1.63 -4.95
CA PRO A 192 12.87 1.50 -6.35
C PRO A 192 11.64 0.57 -6.45
N VAL A 193 10.73 0.88 -7.37
CA VAL A 193 9.55 0.05 -7.63
C VAL A 193 9.69 -0.66 -8.96
N SER A 194 9.76 0.07 -10.07
CA SER A 194 9.90 -0.54 -11.38
C SER A 194 10.47 0.42 -12.42
N ARG A 195 11.22 -0.16 -13.35
CA ARG A 195 11.62 0.49 -14.61
C ARG A 195 10.70 0.12 -15.78
N GLU A 196 9.70 -0.72 -15.54
CA GLU A 196 8.77 -1.20 -16.56
C GLU A 196 7.64 -0.18 -16.76
N VAL A 197 7.11 -0.14 -17.98
CA VAL A 197 5.96 0.70 -18.35
C VAL A 197 4.71 -0.15 -18.25
N PHE A 198 3.73 0.33 -17.47
CA PHE A 198 2.48 -0.35 -17.25
C PHE A 198 1.39 0.21 -18.15
N LEU A 199 0.60 -0.66 -18.76
CA LEU A 199 -0.67 -0.31 -19.37
C LEU A 199 -1.78 -0.55 -18.35
N ILE A 200 -2.66 0.44 -18.17
CA ILE A 200 -3.89 0.32 -17.39
C ILE A 200 -5.09 0.61 -18.30
N ASN A 201 -5.97 -0.38 -18.46
CA ASN A 201 -7.17 -0.31 -19.30
C ASN A 201 -8.38 -1.03 -18.65
N SER A 202 -9.36 -1.47 -19.45
CA SER A 202 -10.52 -2.26 -18.99
C SER A 202 -10.17 -3.66 -18.49
N GLU A 203 -9.12 -4.28 -19.02
CA GLU A 203 -8.69 -5.64 -18.69
C GLU A 203 -7.84 -5.67 -17.41
N GLY A 204 -7.20 -4.55 -17.06
CA GLY A 204 -6.50 -4.37 -15.80
C GLY A 204 -5.17 -3.70 -15.98
N LEU A 205 -4.16 -4.22 -15.28
CA LEU A 205 -2.80 -3.69 -15.27
C LEU A 205 -1.86 -4.77 -15.78
N SER A 206 -1.07 -4.44 -16.80
CA SER A 206 -0.03 -5.28 -17.38
C SER A 206 1.22 -4.45 -17.71
N VAL A 207 2.36 -5.10 -17.86
CA VAL A 207 3.58 -4.48 -18.38
C VAL A 207 3.60 -4.60 -19.90
N ILE A 208 3.94 -3.50 -20.57
CA ILE A 208 4.03 -3.42 -22.05
C ILE A 208 5.40 -2.97 -22.56
N GLY A 209 6.32 -2.58 -21.67
CA GLY A 209 7.62 -2.05 -22.07
C GLY A 209 8.56 -1.79 -20.90
N ASP A 210 9.72 -1.22 -21.21
CA ASP A 210 10.79 -0.92 -20.25
C ASP A 210 11.39 0.45 -20.59
N LEU A 211 11.58 1.31 -19.59
CA LEU A 211 12.15 2.66 -19.77
C LEU A 211 13.58 2.64 -20.30
N LYS A 212 14.33 1.55 -20.07
CA LYS A 212 15.71 1.39 -20.55
C LYS A 212 15.76 1.11 -22.07
N SER A 213 14.68 0.59 -22.64
CA SER A 213 14.67 0.22 -24.07
C SER A 213 14.48 1.46 -24.95
N PRO A 214 15.19 1.57 -26.08
CA PRO A 214 15.01 2.65 -27.07
C PRO A 214 13.53 2.90 -27.38
#